data_AF-A0A380FJS8-F1
#
_entry.id   AF-A0A380FJS8-F1
#
_cell.length_a   1.000
_cell.length_b   1.000
_cell.length_c   1.000
_cell.angle_alpha   90.00
_cell.angle_beta   90.00
_cell.angle_gamma   90.00
#
_symmetry.space_group_name_H-M   'P 1'
#
loop_
_entity.id
_entity.type
_entity.pdbx_description
1 polymer ?
#
loop_
_entity_poly.entity_id
_entity_poly.type
_entity_poly.pdbx_seq_one_letter_code
_entity_poly.pdbx_strand_id
1 'polypeptide(L)'
;MAQVKINLSKIQYNASVLQSIFTSHNIQFTPVIKCVGGDRRIVETLKDVGITHFADARIDNITKTVDEDISYTMIRTGNQQELEDIVRFTEISVQN
;
A
#
# COMPACT_ATOMS: atom_id res chain seq x y z
N MET A 1 -10.65 25.51 -11.23
CA MET A 1 -9.63 24.62 -10.63
C MET A 1 -10.20 23.21 -10.59
N ALA A 2 -9.49 22.21 -11.07
CA ALA A 2 -9.94 20.83 -10.96
C ALA A 2 -9.77 20.34 -9.51
N GLN A 3 -10.77 19.64 -8.97
CA GLN A 3 -10.75 19.06 -7.63
C GLN A 3 -11.16 17.59 -7.71
N VAL A 4 -10.43 16.73 -6.98
CA VAL A 4 -10.80 15.33 -6.77
C VAL A 4 -11.33 15.17 -5.35
N LYS A 5 -12.52 14.58 -5.19
CA LYS A 5 -13.12 14.27 -3.88
C LYS A 5 -13.05 12.77 -3.64
N ILE A 6 -12.41 12.37 -2.55
CA ILE A 6 -12.27 10.98 -2.14
C ILE A 6 -13.18 10.73 -0.92
N ASN A 7 -13.95 9.66 -0.96
CA ASN A 7 -14.77 9.21 0.17
C ASN A 7 -14.06 8.05 0.88
N LEU A 8 -13.45 8.33 2.04
CA LEU A 8 -12.68 7.34 2.80
C LEU A 8 -13.55 6.19 3.31
N SER A 9 -14.78 6.45 3.75
CA SER A 9 -15.70 5.39 4.22
C SER A 9 -16.01 4.37 3.13
N LYS A 10 -16.10 4.78 1.86
CA LYS A 10 -16.26 3.85 0.73
C LYS A 10 -15.00 3.01 0.48
N ILE A 11 -13.82 3.60 0.64
CA ILE A 11 -12.55 2.85 0.55
C ILE A 11 -12.48 1.82 1.68
N GLN A 12 -12.79 2.23 2.91
CA GLN A 12 -12.81 1.35 4.08
C GLN A 12 -13.77 0.18 3.87
N TYR A 13 -15.02 0.45 3.47
CA TYR A 13 -16.02 -0.58 3.18
C TYR A 13 -15.54 -1.56 2.11
N ASN A 14 -15.02 -1.06 0.98
CA ASN A 14 -14.51 -1.90 -0.08
C ASN A 14 -13.34 -2.79 0.40
N ALA A 15 -12.44 -2.22 1.21
CA ALA A 15 -11.32 -2.95 1.78
C ALA A 15 -11.79 -4.03 2.77
N SER A 16 -12.75 -3.74 3.65
CA SER A 16 -13.34 -4.72 4.57
C SER A 16 -14.01 -5.88 3.83
N VAL A 17 -14.75 -5.59 2.74
CA VAL A 17 -15.37 -6.62 1.90
C VAL A 17 -14.31 -7.52 1.26
N LEU A 18 -13.29 -6.94 0.64
CA LEU A 18 -12.20 -7.70 0.02
C LEU A 18 -11.42 -8.51 1.05
N GLN A 19 -11.07 -7.90 2.18
CA GLN A 19 -10.37 -8.56 3.28
C GLN A 19 -11.16 -9.79 3.77
N SER A 20 -12.48 -9.65 3.94
CA SER A 20 -13.35 -10.76 4.36
C SER A 20 -13.39 -11.89 3.33
N ILE A 21 -13.47 -11.56 2.04
CA ILE A 21 -13.50 -12.54 0.94
C ILE A 21 -12.16 -13.29 0.86
N PHE A 22 -11.02 -12.59 0.90
CA PHE A 22 -9.71 -13.24 0.79
C PHE A 22 -9.37 -14.06 2.04
N THR A 23 -9.68 -13.54 3.23
CA THR A 23 -9.45 -14.26 4.49
C THR A 23 -10.25 -15.56 4.54
N SER A 24 -11.50 -15.58 4.06
CA SER A 24 -12.31 -16.81 4.02
C SER A 24 -11.75 -17.90 3.10
N HIS A 25 -10.83 -17.54 2.20
CA HIS A 25 -10.12 -18.45 1.31
C HIS A 25 -8.66 -18.68 1.72
N ASN A 26 -8.25 -18.26 2.92
CA ASN A 26 -6.85 -18.29 3.39
C ASN A 26 -5.87 -17.57 2.45
N ILE A 27 -6.32 -16.48 1.81
CA ILE A 27 -5.51 -15.63 0.94
C ILE A 27 -5.13 -14.37 1.70
N GLN A 28 -3.83 -14.08 1.79
CA GLN A 28 -3.35 -12.80 2.29
C GLN A 28 -3.47 -11.74 1.18
N PHE A 29 -4.19 -10.67 1.47
CA PHE A 29 -4.43 -9.59 0.53
C PHE A 29 -3.41 -8.46 0.69
N THR A 30 -2.74 -8.10 -0.41
CA THR A 30 -1.80 -6.97 -0.48
C THR A 30 -2.32 -5.93 -1.47
N PRO A 31 -3.00 -4.86 -1.03
CA PRO A 31 -3.48 -3.83 -1.93
C PRO A 31 -2.34 -3.01 -2.52
N VAL A 32 -2.46 -2.71 -3.82
CA VAL A 32 -1.53 -1.84 -4.55
C VAL A 32 -1.99 -0.38 -4.42
N ILE A 33 -1.22 0.47 -3.74
CA ILE A 33 -1.58 1.85 -3.41
C ILE A 33 -1.08 2.90 -4.43
N LYS A 34 -0.46 2.47 -5.54
CA LYS A 34 0.14 3.35 -6.56
C LYS A 34 -0.84 4.40 -7.11
N CYS A 35 -2.12 4.04 -7.28
CA CYS A 35 -3.13 4.91 -7.88
C CYS A 35 -3.57 6.03 -6.95
N VAL A 36 -3.30 5.90 -5.65
CA VAL A 36 -3.58 6.93 -4.64
C VAL A 36 -2.33 7.67 -4.20
N GLY A 37 -1.18 7.40 -4.84
CA GLY A 37 0.08 8.08 -4.58
C GLY A 37 0.59 7.91 -3.15
N GLY A 38 0.29 6.78 -2.49
CA GLY A 38 0.66 6.55 -1.09
C GLY A 38 0.04 7.57 -0.12
N ASP A 39 -1.15 8.11 -0.40
CA ASP A 39 -1.83 9.03 0.52
C ASP A 39 -2.01 8.41 1.91
N ARG A 40 -1.37 9.01 2.91
CA ARG A 40 -1.33 8.50 4.29
C ARG A 40 -2.72 8.24 4.87
N ARG A 41 -3.72 9.08 4.55
CA ARG A 41 -5.09 8.90 5.08
C ARG A 41 -5.73 7.63 4.52
N ILE A 42 -5.43 7.29 3.27
CA ILE A 42 -5.94 6.07 2.64
C ILE A 42 -5.21 4.86 3.22
N VAL A 43 -3.88 4.93 3.40
CA VAL A 43 -3.11 3.86 4.05
C VAL A 43 -3.63 3.59 5.47
N GLU A 44 -3.83 4.63 6.28
CA GLU A 44 -4.39 4.53 7.63
C GLU A 44 -5.81 3.95 7.60
N THR A 45 -6.67 4.39 6.68
CA THR A 45 -8.03 3.84 6.50
C THR A 45 -7.99 2.34 6.18
N LEU A 46 -6.98 1.87 5.44
CA LEU A 46 -6.78 0.45 5.14
C LEU A 46 -6.19 -0.30 6.33
N LYS A 47 -5.29 0.31 7.11
CA LYS A 47 -4.77 -0.24 8.37
C LYS A 47 -5.89 -0.49 9.38
N ASP A 48 -6.86 0.42 9.49
CA ASP A 48 -8.02 0.30 10.38
C ASP A 48 -8.89 -0.94 10.08
N VAL A 49 -8.82 -1.50 8.86
CA VAL A 49 -9.52 -2.75 8.51
C VAL A 49 -8.66 -4.01 8.66
N GLY A 50 -7.47 -3.88 9.24
CA GLY A 50 -6.53 -4.97 9.50
C GLY A 50 -5.54 -5.26 8.38
N ILE A 51 -5.43 -4.38 7.36
CA ILE A 51 -4.44 -4.54 6.28
C ILE A 51 -3.15 -3.83 6.68
N THR A 52 -2.07 -4.59 6.86
CA THR A 52 -0.77 -4.07 7.30
C THR A 52 0.34 -4.18 6.24
N HIS A 53 0.11 -4.90 5.14
CA HIS A 53 1.08 -5.04 4.05
C HIS A 53 0.55 -4.45 2.74
N PHE A 54 1.32 -3.56 2.11
CA PHE A 54 0.92 -2.83 0.90
C PHE A 54 1.91 -3.02 -0.24
N ALA A 55 1.51 -2.69 -1.47
CA ALA A 55 2.40 -2.68 -2.62
C ALA A 55 2.39 -1.33 -3.34
N ASP A 56 3.57 -0.87 -3.81
CA ASP A 56 3.68 0.31 -4.67
C ASP A 56 4.83 0.15 -5.68
N ALA A 57 4.77 0.93 -6.76
CA ALA A 57 5.79 0.98 -7.79
C ALA A 57 6.78 2.15 -7.61
N ARG A 58 6.55 3.03 -6.62
CA ARG A 58 7.36 4.22 -6.38
C ARG A 58 7.81 4.26 -4.92
N ILE A 59 9.12 4.37 -4.71
CA ILE A 59 9.70 4.47 -3.38
C ILE A 59 9.20 5.71 -2.63
N ASP A 60 9.00 6.83 -3.35
CA ASP A 60 8.43 8.06 -2.80
C ASP A 60 7.02 7.88 -2.22
N ASN A 61 6.24 6.91 -2.69
CA ASN A 61 4.92 6.62 -2.11
C ASN A 61 5.05 5.76 -0.85
N ILE A 62 6.00 4.81 -0.84
CA ILE A 62 6.27 3.89 0.27
C ILE A 62 6.74 4.66 1.50
N THR A 63 7.62 5.66 1.31
CA THR A 63 8.21 6.43 2.41
C THR A 63 7.29 7.51 3.02
N LYS A 64 6.07 7.71 2.49
CA LYS A 64 5.11 8.71 3.01
C LYS A 64 4.48 8.35 4.34
N THR A 65 4.45 7.06 4.67
CA THR A 65 3.87 6.57 5.92
C THR A 65 4.97 5.79 6.64
N VAL A 66 5.37 6.28 7.81
CA VAL A 66 6.33 5.61 8.69
C VAL A 66 5.55 5.13 9.90
N ASP A 67 5.32 3.82 9.95
CA ASP A 67 4.52 3.13 10.95
C ASP A 67 5.12 1.72 11.10
N GLU A 68 5.44 1.31 12.32
CA GLU A 68 6.15 0.05 12.60
C GLU A 68 5.29 -1.18 12.31
N ASP A 69 3.97 -1.04 12.26
CA ASP A 69 3.05 -2.14 11.92
C ASP A 69 2.82 -2.25 10.41
N ILE A 70 3.38 -1.35 9.60
CA ILE A 70 3.16 -1.33 8.16
C ILE A 70 4.41 -1.80 7.43
N SER A 71 4.23 -2.72 6.48
CA SER A 71 5.28 -3.14 5.57
C SER A 71 4.87 -3.07 4.10
N TYR A 72 5.87 -3.12 3.22
CA TYR A 72 5.70 -2.81 1.79
C TYR A 72 6.37 -3.82 0.87
N THR A 73 5.74 -4.04 -0.28
CA THR A 73 6.30 -4.68 -1.47
C THR A 73 6.57 -3.63 -2.57
N MET A 74 7.80 -3.58 -3.09
CA MET A 74 8.12 -2.85 -4.33
C MET A 74 7.79 -3.72 -5.55
N ILE A 75 6.86 -3.26 -6.40
CA ILE A 75 6.38 -4.01 -7.60
C ILE A 75 6.99 -3.53 -8.91
N ARG A 76 8.13 -2.83 -8.83
CA ARG A 76 8.89 -2.31 -9.97
C ARG A 76 10.38 -2.47 -9.72
N THR A 77 11.13 -2.77 -10.78
CA THR A 77 12.58 -2.68 -10.78
C THR A 77 13.02 -1.22 -10.55
N GLY A 78 13.68 -0.96 -9.42
CA GLY A 78 14.21 0.34 -9.04
C GLY A 78 15.40 0.75 -9.92
N ASN A 79 15.64 2.06 -10.03
CA ASN A 79 16.90 2.55 -10.59
C ASN A 79 18.03 2.43 -9.54
N GLN A 80 19.28 2.63 -9.97
CA GLN A 80 20.43 2.45 -9.09
C GLN A 80 20.45 3.38 -7.86
N GLN A 81 19.86 4.57 -7.96
CA GLN A 81 19.77 5.52 -6.84
C GLN A 81 18.70 5.10 -5.81
N GLU A 82 17.68 4.35 -6.23
CA GLU A 82 16.59 3.90 -5.36
C GLU A 82 16.92 2.59 -4.62
N LEU A 83 17.97 1.87 -5.00
CA LEU A 83 18.24 0.52 -4.48
C LEU A 83 18.43 0.49 -2.96
N GLU A 84 19.18 1.45 -2.40
CA GLU A 84 19.39 1.52 -0.95
C GLU A 84 18.07 1.75 -0.19
N ASP A 85 17.22 2.62 -0.71
CA ASP A 85 15.91 2.90 -0.12
C ASP A 85 14.95 1.71 -0.26
N ILE A 86 14.96 1.02 -1.41
CA ILE A 86 14.16 -0.20 -1.60
C ILE A 86 14.56 -1.26 -0.57
N VAL A 87 15.85 -1.50 -0.37
CA VAL A 87 16.35 -2.45 0.64
C VAL A 87 15.97 -2.01 2.06
N ARG A 88 15.97 -0.71 2.33
CA ARG A 88 15.66 -0.16 3.67
C ARG A 88 14.17 -0.17 4.00
N PHE A 89 13.30 0.12 3.03
CA PHE A 89 11.89 0.44 3.28
C PHE A 89 10.90 -0.61 2.78
N THR A 90 11.38 -1.73 2.22
CA THR A 90 10.49 -2.79 1.71
C THR A 90 10.92 -4.16 2.23
N GLU A 91 9.94 -5.01 2.52
CA GLU A 91 10.19 -6.41 2.90
C GLU A 91 10.37 -7.30 1.66
N ILE A 92 9.72 -6.93 0.56
CA ILE A 92 9.70 -7.70 -0.68
C ILE A 92 9.95 -6.73 -1.85
N SER A 93 10.77 -7.17 -2.81
CA SER A 93 10.93 -6.50 -4.10
C SER A 93 10.77 -7.52 -5.22
N VAL A 94 9.85 -7.26 -6.13
CA VAL A 94 9.63 -8.11 -7.32
C VAL A 94 10.35 -7.47 -8.50
N GLN A 95 11.45 -8.08 -8.92
CA GLN A 95 12.23 -7.66 -10.09
C GLN A 95 11.78 -8.48 -11.30
N ASN A 96 11.20 -7.80 -12.28
CA ASN A 96 10.83 -8.36 -13.57
C ASN A 96 11.68 -7.74 -14.68
#